data_AF-A0A0W8DMD3-F1
#
_entry.id   AF-A0A0W8DMD3-F1
#
_cell.length_a   1.000
_cell.length_b   1.000
_cell.length_c   1.000
_cell.angle_alpha   90.00
_cell.angle_beta   90.00
_cell.angle_gamma   90.00
#
_symmetry.space_group_name_H-M   'P 1'
#
loop_
_entity.id
_entity.type
_entity.pdbx_description
1 polymer ?
#
loop_
_entity_poly.entity_id
_entity_poly.type
_entity_poly.pdbx_seq_one_letter_code
_entity_poly.pdbx_strand_id
1 'polypeptide(L)'
;MSATTSGPSRRLAALSRQLQPVPCAVSTRDQTVAELAAERARASFSPRAMADFIFGGKRQTDVRLKAMQLLEDHPEFRNDVGVFDRSLAERREHTVQRLRRLYSLFMVHGSDVEKRETLADIVGVFDLPLWTRNGVHFGLFLGAIMGQGDQEQQDEWMLPTMMLELFGCYGMTELGHGSFTRGFETTATFDVKTDEFVIHTPTDTATKWWIGGAGQTATHTVCFARLVLPNDDADHGVQSFIVPLRDVETHSPLSGVRIGDMGSKMGLQGVDNGWIQFDNVRIPRANMLRRYAQVSRDGVFSQTQHKAQLAYAALLVNRGKIVTLSVGVLEKALTIAVRYAAVRRQGLQVNSKDPHVETRLLDYQTHQYRLMPVLARAYAYRLQTRHITRLLQQFDTQGSDISEALLADIHGTMSGFKAFCTWDVQEGIDACRQSCGGNGTASTRA
;
A
#
# COMPACT_ATOMS: atom_id res chain seq x y z
N MET A 1 -21.03 -65.05 8.54
CA MET A 1 -21.68 -64.08 9.45
C MET A 1 -21.29 -62.67 9.01
N SER A 2 -22.15 -62.03 8.24
CA SER A 2 -21.93 -60.66 7.75
C SER A 2 -22.43 -59.69 8.81
N ALA A 3 -21.50 -58.97 9.47
CA ALA A 3 -21.85 -57.91 10.38
C ALA A 3 -22.50 -56.77 9.59
N THR A 4 -23.83 -56.68 9.67
CA THR A 4 -24.62 -55.57 9.15
C THR A 4 -24.19 -54.29 9.84
N THR A 5 -23.24 -53.57 9.23
CA THR A 5 -22.86 -52.21 9.60
C THR A 5 -24.12 -51.35 9.80
N SER A 6 -24.25 -50.76 10.99
CA SER A 6 -25.39 -49.94 11.38
C SER A 6 -25.57 -48.75 10.43
N GLY A 7 -26.81 -48.29 10.25
CA GLY A 7 -27.14 -47.13 9.39
C GLY A 7 -26.25 -45.89 9.63
N PRO A 8 -25.90 -45.53 10.89
CA PRO A 8 -24.98 -44.45 11.19
C PRO A 8 -23.55 -44.66 10.66
N SER A 9 -22.96 -45.86 10.82
CA SER A 9 -21.60 -46.15 10.34
C SER A 9 -21.50 -46.10 8.81
N ARG A 10 -22.56 -46.52 8.10
CA ARG A 10 -22.63 -46.39 6.64
C ARG A 10 -22.71 -44.94 6.17
N ARG A 11 -23.45 -44.08 6.88
CA ARG A 11 -23.55 -42.64 6.58
C ARG A 11 -22.22 -41.94 6.84
N LEU A 12 -21.56 -42.23 7.96
CA LEU A 12 -20.22 -41.70 8.25
C LEU A 12 -19.20 -42.11 7.19
N ALA A 13 -19.17 -43.39 6.80
CA ALA A 13 -18.28 -43.87 5.75
C ALA A 13 -18.57 -43.21 4.37
N ALA A 14 -19.84 -42.92 4.06
CA ALA A 14 -20.21 -42.19 2.85
C ALA A 14 -19.72 -40.73 2.88
N LEU A 15 -19.89 -40.03 4.00
CA LEU A 15 -19.38 -38.68 4.20
C LEU A 15 -17.84 -38.64 4.16
N SER A 16 -17.16 -39.62 4.78
CA SER A 16 -15.70 -39.71 4.73
C SER A 16 -15.16 -39.93 3.31
N ARG A 17 -15.88 -40.67 2.45
CA ARG A 17 -15.51 -40.82 1.04
C ARG A 17 -15.65 -39.53 0.24
N GLN A 18 -16.59 -38.64 0.60
CA GLN A 18 -16.74 -37.34 -0.06
C GLN A 18 -15.59 -36.37 0.25
N LEU A 19 -14.85 -36.61 1.34
CA LEU A 19 -13.68 -35.82 1.73
C LEU A 19 -12.38 -36.28 1.05
N GLN A 20 -12.40 -37.42 0.35
CA GLN A 20 -11.25 -37.92 -0.40
C GLN A 20 -11.31 -37.40 -1.84
N PRO A 21 -10.41 -36.49 -2.24
CA PRO A 21 -10.39 -35.99 -3.61
C PRO A 21 -10.07 -37.14 -4.57
N VAL A 22 -10.93 -37.36 -5.56
CA VAL A 22 -10.59 -38.22 -6.70
C VAL A 22 -9.74 -37.38 -7.66
N PRO A 23 -8.50 -37.79 -7.99
CA PRO A 23 -7.69 -37.05 -8.94
C PRO A 23 -8.41 -36.93 -10.28
N CYS A 24 -8.42 -35.73 -10.88
CA CYS A 24 -8.90 -35.57 -12.24
C CYS A 24 -8.04 -36.43 -13.18
N ALA A 25 -8.67 -37.31 -13.94
CA ALA A 25 -7.98 -38.30 -14.78
C ALA A 25 -7.26 -37.67 -16.00
N VAL A 26 -7.51 -36.40 -16.32
CA VAL A 26 -6.97 -35.74 -17.51
C VAL A 26 -6.43 -34.35 -17.15
N SER A 27 -5.12 -34.18 -17.31
CA SER A 27 -4.47 -32.86 -17.26
C SER A 27 -4.59 -32.19 -18.63
N THR A 28 -5.27 -31.05 -18.72
CA THR A 28 -5.32 -30.21 -19.93
C THR A 28 -4.16 -29.21 -20.03
N ARG A 29 -3.16 -29.34 -19.15
CA ARG A 29 -2.03 -28.40 -19.01
C ARG A 29 -1.30 -28.20 -20.34
N ASP A 30 -0.94 -29.28 -21.03
CA ASP A 30 -0.12 -29.20 -22.24
C ASP A 30 -0.88 -28.50 -23.37
N GLN A 31 -2.19 -28.77 -23.49
CA GLN A 31 -3.07 -28.06 -24.41
C GLN A 31 -3.13 -26.56 -24.09
N THR A 32 -3.37 -26.20 -22.82
CA THR A 32 -3.42 -24.79 -22.38
C THR A 32 -2.10 -24.05 -22.67
N VAL A 33 -0.95 -24.72 -22.45
CA VAL A 33 0.37 -24.15 -22.74
C VAL A 33 0.55 -23.92 -24.24
N ALA A 34 0.16 -24.88 -25.07
CA ALA A 34 0.25 -24.78 -26.53
C ALA A 34 -0.66 -23.66 -27.09
N GLU A 35 -1.89 -23.53 -26.58
CA GLU A 35 -2.82 -22.47 -27.00
C GLU A 35 -2.28 -21.07 -26.67
N LEU A 36 -1.72 -20.86 -25.46
CA LEU A 36 -1.08 -19.59 -25.13
C LEU A 36 0.16 -19.32 -25.98
N ALA A 37 0.93 -20.34 -26.35
CA ALA A 37 2.06 -20.20 -27.26
C ALA A 37 1.60 -19.74 -28.66
N ALA A 38 0.51 -20.30 -29.17
CA ALA A 38 -0.10 -19.89 -30.43
C ALA A 38 -0.56 -18.42 -30.39
N GLU A 39 -1.21 -17.99 -29.31
CA GLU A 39 -1.60 -16.58 -29.16
C GLU A 39 -0.39 -15.62 -29.12
N ARG A 40 0.70 -16.03 -28.45
CA ARG A 40 1.95 -15.23 -28.43
C ARG A 40 2.59 -15.12 -29.81
N ALA A 41 2.56 -16.18 -30.60
CA ALA A 41 3.12 -16.19 -31.96
C ALA A 41 2.39 -15.24 -32.92
N ARG A 42 1.14 -14.86 -32.62
CA ARG A 42 0.33 -13.91 -33.40
C ARG A 42 0.65 -12.44 -33.10
N ALA A 43 1.54 -12.15 -32.15
CA ALA A 43 1.86 -10.77 -31.79
C ALA A 43 2.46 -10.01 -33.00
N SER A 44 1.86 -8.86 -33.34
CA SER A 44 2.32 -7.99 -34.45
C SER A 44 3.45 -7.03 -34.07
N PHE A 45 3.88 -7.07 -32.80
CA PHE A 45 4.96 -6.24 -32.27
C PHE A 45 5.71 -7.00 -31.17
N SER A 46 6.93 -6.54 -30.84
CA SER A 46 7.73 -7.12 -29.76
C SER A 46 7.17 -6.73 -28.38
N PRO A 47 6.76 -7.69 -27.51
CA PRO A 47 6.36 -7.39 -26.14
C PRO A 47 7.47 -6.71 -25.34
N ARG A 48 8.74 -7.00 -25.66
CA ARG A 48 9.88 -6.37 -25.01
C ARG A 48 10.01 -4.90 -25.39
N ALA A 49 9.87 -4.57 -26.68
CA ALA A 49 9.88 -3.18 -27.14
C ALA A 49 8.72 -2.38 -26.51
N MET A 50 7.56 -3.01 -26.34
CA MET A 50 6.43 -2.40 -25.64
C MET A 50 6.74 -2.17 -24.15
N ALA A 51 7.34 -3.13 -23.44
CA ALA A 51 7.78 -2.94 -22.06
C ALA A 51 8.79 -1.78 -21.93
N ASP A 52 9.79 -1.73 -22.82
CA ASP A 52 10.76 -0.65 -22.88
C ASP A 52 10.08 0.71 -23.10
N PHE A 53 9.07 0.80 -23.97
CA PHE A 53 8.29 2.02 -24.17
C PHE A 53 7.51 2.43 -22.93
N ILE A 54 6.79 1.50 -22.29
CA ILE A 54 5.94 1.76 -21.13
C ILE A 54 6.76 2.24 -19.93
N PHE A 55 7.83 1.52 -19.60
CA PHE A 55 8.64 1.77 -18.40
C PHE A 55 9.67 2.89 -18.58
N GLY A 56 9.71 3.53 -19.74
CA GLY A 56 10.56 4.71 -19.98
C GLY A 56 11.97 4.40 -20.46
N GLY A 57 12.20 3.21 -21.01
CA GLY A 57 13.42 2.84 -21.72
C GLY A 57 13.90 1.42 -21.39
N LYS A 58 14.91 0.98 -22.15
CA LYS A 58 15.58 -0.33 -21.96
C LYS A 58 16.17 -0.44 -20.55
N ARG A 59 16.92 0.59 -20.12
CA ARG A 59 17.54 0.65 -18.79
C ARG A 59 16.52 0.43 -17.67
N GLN A 60 15.37 1.11 -17.73
CA GLN A 60 14.37 1.05 -16.66
C GLN A 60 13.70 -0.32 -16.62
N THR A 61 13.46 -0.89 -17.80
CA THR A 61 12.93 -2.25 -17.92
C THR A 61 13.92 -3.28 -17.38
N ASP A 62 15.22 -3.13 -17.66
CA ASP A 62 16.25 -4.04 -17.15
C ASP A 62 16.41 -3.95 -15.63
N VAL A 63 16.34 -2.74 -15.04
CA VAL A 63 16.33 -2.55 -13.58
C VAL A 63 15.12 -3.26 -12.96
N ARG A 64 13.94 -3.13 -13.56
CA ARG A 64 12.73 -3.83 -13.10
C ARG A 64 12.86 -5.35 -13.18
N LEU A 65 13.36 -5.89 -14.28
CA LEU A 65 13.56 -7.33 -14.43
C LEU A 65 14.59 -7.88 -13.44
N LYS A 66 15.69 -7.17 -13.21
CA LYS A 66 16.68 -7.55 -12.18
C LYS A 66 16.08 -7.52 -10.78
N ALA A 67 15.23 -6.54 -10.48
CA ALA A 67 14.53 -6.45 -9.20
C ALA A 67 13.48 -7.57 -9.05
N MET A 68 12.75 -7.94 -10.11
CA MET A 68 11.86 -9.09 -10.10
C MET A 68 12.62 -10.39 -9.83
N GLN A 69 13.72 -10.62 -10.56
CA GLN A 69 14.57 -11.81 -10.36
C GLN A 69 15.10 -11.89 -8.94
N LEU A 70 15.60 -10.76 -8.41
CA LEU A 70 16.09 -10.70 -7.03
C LEU A 70 14.99 -11.10 -6.03
N LEU A 71 13.76 -10.63 -6.20
CA LEU A 71 12.64 -11.01 -5.32
C LEU A 71 12.26 -12.49 -5.48
N GLU A 72 12.32 -13.03 -6.71
CA GLU A 72 12.02 -14.44 -6.98
C GLU A 72 13.06 -15.40 -6.36
N ASP A 73 14.33 -15.00 -6.32
CA ASP A 73 15.43 -15.77 -5.73
C ASP A 73 15.31 -15.95 -4.21
N HIS A 74 14.45 -15.15 -3.57
CA HIS A 74 14.21 -15.13 -2.14
C HIS A 74 12.92 -15.88 -1.77
N PRO A 75 13.00 -17.06 -1.14
CA PRO A 75 11.83 -17.87 -0.80
C PRO A 75 10.77 -17.15 0.04
N GLU A 76 11.18 -16.20 0.88
CA GLU A 76 10.29 -15.44 1.76
C GLU A 76 9.24 -14.63 0.98
N PHE A 77 9.53 -14.19 -0.24
CA PHE A 77 8.58 -13.46 -1.08
C PHE A 77 7.67 -14.37 -1.93
N ARG A 78 7.91 -15.69 -1.93
CA ARG A 78 7.08 -16.66 -2.63
C ARG A 78 5.82 -16.94 -1.82
N ASN A 79 4.69 -17.04 -2.49
CA ASN A 79 3.44 -17.47 -1.86
C ASN A 79 3.38 -19.00 -1.85
N ASP A 80 2.99 -19.56 -0.71
CA ASP A 80 2.76 -21.00 -0.57
C ASP A 80 1.29 -21.39 -0.85
N VAL A 81 1.07 -22.70 -0.91
CA VAL A 81 -0.28 -23.27 -0.95
C VAL A 81 -0.91 -23.02 0.42
N GLY A 82 -1.96 -22.19 0.46
CA GLY A 82 -2.66 -21.83 1.70
C GLY A 82 -2.44 -20.39 2.15
N VAL A 83 -1.69 -19.56 1.42
CA VAL A 83 -1.50 -18.14 1.73
C VAL A 83 -2.82 -17.38 1.95
N PHE A 84 -3.90 -17.81 1.29
CA PHE A 84 -5.23 -17.22 1.40
C PHE A 84 -6.10 -17.83 2.52
N ASP A 85 -5.67 -18.92 3.16
CA ASP A 85 -6.38 -19.58 4.26
C ASP A 85 -5.83 -19.17 5.63
N ARG A 86 -4.68 -18.49 5.65
CA ARG A 86 -4.04 -17.99 6.87
C ARG A 86 -4.96 -17.08 7.68
N SER A 87 -4.93 -17.29 8.99
CA SER A 87 -5.54 -16.43 10.01
C SER A 87 -4.98 -15.00 9.97
N LEU A 88 -5.65 -14.08 10.66
CA LEU A 88 -5.18 -12.70 10.76
C LEU A 88 -3.77 -12.63 11.37
N ALA A 89 -3.52 -13.36 12.45
CA ALA A 89 -2.23 -13.37 13.13
C ALA A 89 -1.09 -13.86 12.21
N GLU A 90 -1.30 -14.98 11.51
CA GLU A 90 -0.32 -15.53 10.57
C GLU A 90 -0.02 -14.57 9.41
N ARG A 91 -1.02 -13.84 8.91
CA ARG A 91 -0.81 -12.81 7.89
C ARG A 91 0.04 -11.66 8.40
N ARG A 92 -0.19 -11.20 9.63
CA ARG A 92 0.58 -10.12 10.25
C ARG A 92 2.04 -10.52 10.47
N GLU A 93 2.25 -11.71 11.02
CA GLU A 93 3.58 -12.26 11.25
C GLU A 93 4.36 -12.41 9.93
N HIS A 94 3.72 -13.02 8.93
CA HIS A 94 4.33 -13.20 7.62
C HIS A 94 4.68 -11.87 6.94
N THR A 95 3.84 -10.84 7.07
CA THR A 95 4.19 -9.49 6.58
C THR A 95 5.38 -8.88 7.33
N VAL A 96 5.55 -9.12 8.65
CA VAL A 96 6.76 -8.68 9.38
C VAL A 96 7.99 -9.40 8.85
N GLN A 97 7.92 -10.71 8.68
CA GLN A 97 9.04 -11.52 8.19
C GLN A 97 9.50 -11.04 6.82
N ARG A 98 8.57 -10.78 5.90
CA ARG A 98 8.87 -10.20 4.58
C ARG A 98 9.41 -8.77 4.67
N LEU A 99 8.92 -7.95 5.60
CA LEU A 99 9.43 -6.60 5.81
C LEU A 99 10.90 -6.62 6.25
N ARG A 100 11.24 -7.49 7.20
CA ARG A 100 12.64 -7.73 7.62
C ARG A 100 13.50 -8.15 6.44
N ARG A 101 13.02 -9.06 5.59
CA ARG A 101 13.76 -9.51 4.41
C ARG A 101 13.95 -8.39 3.39
N LEU A 102 12.89 -7.64 3.07
CA LEU A 102 12.95 -6.51 2.14
C LEU A 102 13.95 -5.45 2.63
N TYR A 103 13.93 -5.16 3.93
CA TYR A 103 14.88 -4.26 4.56
C TYR A 103 16.33 -4.75 4.44
N SER A 104 16.59 -6.03 4.69
CA SER A 104 17.94 -6.59 4.51
C SER A 104 18.47 -6.40 3.08
N LEU A 105 17.60 -6.50 2.07
CA LEU A 105 17.96 -6.22 0.67
C LEU A 105 18.24 -4.74 0.43
N PHE A 106 17.49 -3.85 1.07
CA PHE A 106 17.76 -2.41 1.01
C PHE A 106 19.11 -2.05 1.62
N MET A 107 19.51 -2.69 2.72
CA MET A 107 20.84 -2.48 3.31
C MET A 107 21.97 -2.98 2.39
N VAL A 108 21.84 -4.18 1.83
CA VAL A 108 22.83 -4.75 0.89
C VAL A 108 22.97 -3.88 -0.36
N HIS A 109 21.91 -3.20 -0.78
CA HIS A 109 21.90 -2.29 -1.93
C HIS A 109 21.95 -0.80 -1.52
N GLY A 110 22.40 -0.50 -0.29
CA GLY A 110 22.26 0.76 0.44
C GLY A 110 22.07 2.05 -0.37
N SER A 111 23.09 2.47 -1.12
CA SER A 111 23.12 3.77 -1.82
C SER A 111 22.29 3.82 -3.11
N ASP A 112 21.81 2.69 -3.62
CA ASP A 112 21.03 2.64 -4.87
C ASP A 112 19.55 2.91 -4.60
N VAL A 113 19.21 4.21 -4.52
CA VAL A 113 17.83 4.69 -4.31
C VAL A 113 16.88 4.15 -5.39
N GLU A 114 17.29 4.19 -6.66
CA GLU A 114 16.46 3.76 -7.79
C GLU A 114 16.10 2.27 -7.68
N LYS A 115 17.07 1.43 -7.30
CA LYS A 115 16.83 0.01 -7.08
C LYS A 115 15.91 -0.24 -5.88
N ARG A 116 16.08 0.48 -4.78
CA ARG A 116 15.20 0.37 -3.60
C ARG A 116 13.76 0.76 -3.93
N GLU A 117 13.57 1.87 -4.63
CA GLU A 117 12.25 2.30 -5.09
C GLU A 117 11.63 1.30 -6.07
N THR A 118 12.42 0.78 -7.01
CA THR A 118 11.94 -0.22 -7.97
C THR A 118 11.51 -1.52 -7.28
N LEU A 119 12.28 -1.97 -6.28
CA LEU A 119 11.93 -3.14 -5.47
C LEU A 119 10.62 -2.92 -4.72
N ALA A 120 10.46 -1.77 -4.06
CA ALA A 120 9.22 -1.41 -3.37
C ALA A 120 8.03 -1.42 -4.34
N ASP A 121 8.16 -0.79 -5.51
CA ASP A 121 7.10 -0.74 -6.52
C ASP A 121 6.67 -2.13 -7.00
N ILE A 122 7.63 -3.03 -7.23
CA ILE A 122 7.33 -4.40 -7.67
C ILE A 122 6.64 -5.18 -6.54
N VAL A 123 7.12 -5.05 -5.30
CA VAL A 123 6.48 -5.64 -4.11
C VAL A 123 5.01 -5.23 -4.01
N GLY A 124 4.69 -3.95 -4.24
CA GLY A 124 3.31 -3.47 -4.19
C GLY A 124 2.35 -4.18 -5.15
N VAL A 125 2.82 -4.69 -6.29
CA VAL A 125 1.98 -5.39 -7.26
C VAL A 125 1.56 -6.79 -6.79
N PHE A 126 2.35 -7.45 -5.94
CA PHE A 126 2.05 -8.82 -5.48
C PHE A 126 1.79 -8.97 -3.98
N ASP A 127 2.26 -8.04 -3.14
CA ASP A 127 2.07 -8.02 -1.69
C ASP A 127 1.77 -6.59 -1.21
N LEU A 128 0.52 -6.17 -1.41
CA LEU A 128 0.02 -4.88 -0.95
C LEU A 128 0.20 -4.64 0.56
N PRO A 129 -0.09 -5.60 1.47
CA PRO A 129 0.18 -5.41 2.90
C PRO A 129 1.64 -5.06 3.21
N LEU A 130 2.60 -5.76 2.59
CA LEU A 130 4.02 -5.49 2.76
C LEU A 130 4.38 -4.08 2.27
N TRP A 131 3.90 -3.70 1.08
CA TRP A 131 4.13 -2.36 0.54
C TRP A 131 3.57 -1.27 1.46
N THR A 132 2.33 -1.45 1.96
CA THR A 132 1.70 -0.49 2.88
C THR A 132 2.48 -0.39 4.18
N ARG A 133 2.88 -1.50 4.79
CA ARG A 133 3.61 -1.49 6.07
C ARG A 133 4.99 -0.84 5.94
N ASN A 134 5.71 -1.15 4.85
CA ASN A 134 6.95 -0.48 4.47
C ASN A 134 6.73 1.03 4.27
N GLY A 135 5.67 1.40 3.55
CA GLY A 135 5.33 2.79 3.24
C GLY A 135 4.95 3.62 4.46
N VAL A 136 4.29 3.05 5.47
CA VAL A 136 3.97 3.79 6.70
C VAL A 136 5.24 4.18 7.46
N HIS A 137 6.19 3.25 7.58
CA HIS A 137 7.44 3.52 8.28
C HIS A 137 8.40 4.39 7.46
N PHE A 138 8.86 3.92 6.29
CA PHE A 138 9.87 4.60 5.49
C PHE A 138 9.32 5.76 4.65
N GLY A 139 8.05 5.68 4.24
CA GLY A 139 7.42 6.70 3.41
C GLY A 139 6.80 7.83 4.21
N LEU A 140 6.03 7.52 5.26
CA LEU A 140 5.29 8.52 6.04
C LEU A 140 6.05 8.98 7.28
N PHE A 141 6.47 8.07 8.16
CA PHE A 141 7.15 8.45 9.41
C PHE A 141 8.55 9.03 9.14
N LEU A 142 9.43 8.28 8.48
CA LEU A 142 10.76 8.76 8.10
C LEU A 142 10.66 9.98 7.15
N GLY A 143 9.73 9.95 6.21
CA GLY A 143 9.48 11.07 5.30
C GLY A 143 9.03 12.35 6.03
N ALA A 144 8.28 12.24 7.13
CA ALA A 144 7.92 13.39 7.96
C ALA A 144 9.14 13.96 8.70
N ILE A 145 10.02 13.12 9.22
CA ILE A 145 11.28 13.56 9.85
C ILE A 145 12.18 14.26 8.81
N MET A 146 12.41 13.63 7.66
CA MET A 146 13.21 14.22 6.57
C MET A 146 12.62 15.53 6.04
N GLY A 147 11.29 15.59 5.90
CA GLY A 147 10.60 16.72 5.31
C GLY A 147 10.37 17.89 6.27
N GLN A 148 10.06 17.60 7.54
CA GLN A 148 9.58 18.61 8.52
C GLN A 148 10.49 18.76 9.73
N GLY A 149 11.42 17.83 9.95
CA GLY A 149 12.47 17.96 10.96
C GLY A 149 13.58 18.89 10.50
N ASP A 150 14.13 19.66 11.43
CA ASP A 150 15.36 20.41 11.17
C ASP A 150 16.60 19.48 11.17
N GLN A 151 17.79 20.04 11.01
CA GLN A 151 19.01 19.23 10.92
C GLN A 151 19.29 18.44 12.22
N GLU A 152 19.10 19.07 13.38
CA GLU A 152 19.33 18.42 14.68
C GLU A 152 18.38 17.22 14.85
N GLN A 153 17.10 17.39 14.49
CA GLN A 153 16.13 16.31 14.53
C GLN A 153 16.43 15.21 13.50
N GLN A 154 16.94 15.57 12.32
CA GLN A 154 17.34 14.57 11.34
C GLN A 154 18.53 13.74 11.85
N ASP A 155 19.53 14.40 12.44
CA ASP A 155 20.71 13.73 13.01
C ASP A 155 20.33 12.80 14.18
N GLU A 156 19.37 13.20 15.00
CA GLU A 156 18.87 12.40 16.14
C GLU A 156 18.03 11.20 15.68
N TRP A 157 17.03 11.42 14.81
CA TRP A 157 15.97 10.43 14.57
C TRP A 157 16.16 9.58 13.30
N MET A 158 16.88 10.07 12.29
CA MET A 158 16.94 9.35 11.00
C MET A 158 17.68 8.02 11.10
N LEU A 159 18.86 7.98 11.70
CA LEU A 159 19.67 6.76 11.73
C LEU A 159 18.96 5.63 12.51
N PRO A 160 18.47 5.85 13.75
CA PRO A 160 17.74 4.80 14.48
C PRO A 160 16.48 4.31 13.76
N THR A 161 15.77 5.23 13.09
CA THR A 161 14.60 4.91 12.27
C THR A 161 15.00 4.06 11.05
N MET A 162 16.03 4.49 10.31
CA MET A 162 16.54 3.78 9.15
C MET A 162 17.09 2.40 9.51
N MET A 163 17.62 2.22 10.72
CA MET A 163 18.16 0.96 11.24
C MET A 163 17.10 0.04 11.87
N LEU A 164 15.83 0.46 11.87
CA LEU A 164 14.71 -0.24 12.54
C LEU A 164 14.93 -0.44 14.05
N GLU A 165 15.81 0.34 14.67
CA GLU A 165 15.91 0.45 16.13
C GLU A 165 14.67 1.17 16.68
N LEU A 166 14.18 2.15 15.91
CA LEU A 166 12.86 2.75 16.10
C LEU A 166 11.94 2.34 14.96
N PHE A 167 10.71 1.97 15.29
CA PHE A 167 9.68 1.70 14.29
C PHE A 167 8.56 2.74 14.42
N GLY A 168 8.47 3.64 13.45
CA GLY A 168 7.47 4.69 13.48
C GLY A 168 6.19 4.44 12.68
N CYS A 169 5.11 5.10 13.11
CA CYS A 169 3.85 5.24 12.38
C CYS A 169 3.42 6.70 12.18
N TYR A 170 2.35 6.94 11.43
CA TYR A 170 1.89 8.28 11.05
C TYR A 170 0.50 8.59 11.64
N GLY A 171 0.49 9.16 12.85
CA GLY A 171 -0.67 9.45 13.69
C GLY A 171 -1.43 10.72 13.28
N MET A 172 -1.97 10.75 12.05
CA MET A 172 -2.72 11.89 11.54
C MET A 172 -4.22 11.78 11.79
N THR A 173 -4.87 10.83 11.12
CA THR A 173 -6.33 10.64 11.11
C THR A 173 -6.88 10.36 12.50
N GLU A 174 -8.06 10.92 12.78
CA GLU A 174 -8.84 10.70 13.98
C GLU A 174 -10.17 10.01 13.65
N LEU A 175 -10.82 9.43 14.66
CA LEU A 175 -12.12 8.79 14.48
C LEU A 175 -13.18 9.77 13.94
N GLY A 176 -13.18 11.02 14.42
CA GLY A 176 -14.08 12.08 13.98
C GLY A 176 -13.63 12.80 12.69
N HIS A 177 -12.34 12.71 12.34
CA HIS A 177 -11.75 13.57 11.32
C HIS A 177 -10.73 12.83 10.43
N GLY A 178 -11.07 12.72 9.14
CA GLY A 178 -10.16 12.25 8.08
C GLY A 178 -9.85 13.34 7.05
N SER A 179 -10.86 13.72 6.26
CA SER A 179 -10.70 14.72 5.20
C SER A 179 -10.54 16.16 5.72
N PHE A 180 -11.26 16.51 6.79
CA PHE A 180 -11.20 17.85 7.38
C PHE A 180 -10.10 17.92 8.46
N THR A 181 -8.83 17.94 8.01
CA THR A 181 -7.65 17.88 8.90
C THR A 181 -7.51 19.09 9.83
N ARG A 182 -8.07 20.25 9.46
CA ARG A 182 -8.12 21.43 10.34
C ARG A 182 -8.97 21.22 11.59
N GLY A 183 -9.89 20.26 11.54
CA GLY A 183 -10.79 19.92 12.63
C GLY A 183 -10.24 18.91 13.63
N PHE A 184 -8.98 18.46 13.50
CA PHE A 184 -8.43 17.51 14.48
C PHE A 184 -8.57 18.01 15.90
N GLU A 185 -8.92 17.12 16.82
CA GLU A 185 -9.26 17.44 18.20
C GLU A 185 -8.09 17.18 19.15
N THR A 186 -7.15 16.29 18.79
CA THR A 186 -5.95 16.04 19.61
C THR A 186 -5.18 17.34 19.84
N THR A 187 -4.83 17.65 21.09
CA THR A 187 -4.11 18.87 21.45
C THR A 187 -2.65 18.61 21.80
N ALA A 188 -1.81 19.61 21.55
CA ALA A 188 -0.44 19.69 22.03
C ALA A 188 -0.28 21.02 22.78
N THR A 189 -0.43 20.99 24.10
CA THR A 189 -0.37 22.19 24.95
C THR A 189 1.06 22.42 25.42
N PHE A 190 1.62 23.59 25.14
CA PHE A 190 2.98 23.92 25.57
C PHE A 190 3.03 24.31 27.06
N ASP A 191 3.89 23.66 27.83
CA ASP A 191 4.17 23.94 29.23
C ASP A 191 5.55 24.61 29.34
N VAL A 192 5.54 25.95 29.44
CA VAL A 192 6.76 26.78 29.56
C VAL A 192 7.58 26.39 30.79
N LYS A 193 6.95 25.91 31.87
CA LYS A 193 7.66 25.62 33.13
C LYS A 193 8.57 24.41 33.00
N THR A 194 8.16 23.41 32.21
CA THR A 194 8.91 22.16 32.04
C THR A 194 9.61 22.06 30.69
N ASP A 195 9.39 23.02 29.77
CA ASP A 195 9.88 22.99 28.38
C ASP A 195 9.38 21.78 27.59
N GLU A 196 8.09 21.45 27.77
CA GLU A 196 7.44 20.25 27.22
C GLU A 196 6.13 20.57 26.50
N PHE A 197 5.69 19.68 25.61
CA PHE A 197 4.31 19.63 25.15
C PHE A 197 3.55 18.52 25.88
N VAL A 198 2.30 18.80 26.23
CA VAL A 198 1.33 17.84 26.75
C VAL A 198 0.41 17.43 25.61
N ILE A 199 0.55 16.19 25.13
CA ILE A 199 -0.28 15.59 24.08
C ILE A 199 -1.51 14.95 24.71
N HIS A 200 -2.70 15.33 24.26
CA HIS A 200 -3.95 14.82 24.82
C HIS A 200 -5.03 14.56 23.78
N THR A 201 -5.77 13.48 23.99
CA THR A 201 -6.98 13.09 23.26
C THR A 201 -8.20 13.47 24.11
N PRO A 202 -8.85 14.62 23.84
CA PRO A 202 -9.90 15.14 24.72
C PRO A 202 -11.23 14.38 24.63
N THR A 203 -11.48 13.69 23.51
CA THR A 203 -12.75 13.02 23.20
C THR A 203 -12.49 11.67 22.53
N ASP A 204 -13.47 10.78 22.54
CA ASP A 204 -13.35 9.52 21.78
C ASP A 204 -13.21 9.77 20.28
N THR A 205 -13.82 10.82 19.75
CA THR A 205 -13.69 11.22 18.34
C THR A 205 -12.28 11.72 18.00
N ALA A 206 -11.55 12.25 18.97
CA ALA A 206 -10.13 12.61 18.83
C ALA A 206 -9.18 11.41 18.79
N THR A 207 -9.66 10.19 19.08
CA THR A 207 -8.82 8.99 19.05
C THR A 207 -8.16 8.86 17.68
N LYS A 208 -6.82 8.78 17.63
CA LYS A 208 -6.13 8.52 16.37
C LYS A 208 -6.59 7.18 15.83
N TRP A 209 -6.94 7.13 14.56
CA TRP A 209 -7.66 6.01 13.96
C TRP A 209 -7.08 5.63 12.60
N TRP A 210 -7.09 4.34 12.26
CA TRP A 210 -6.45 3.77 11.06
C TRP A 210 -4.92 3.87 11.02
N ILE A 211 -4.25 4.04 12.14
CA ILE A 211 -2.80 4.28 12.16
C ILE A 211 -2.06 2.96 11.91
N GLY A 212 -1.58 2.77 10.67
CA GLY A 212 -0.82 1.58 10.28
C GLY A 212 0.43 1.39 11.15
N GLY A 213 0.66 0.18 11.64
CA GLY A 213 1.79 -0.10 12.54
C GLY A 213 1.51 0.17 14.02
N ALA A 214 0.55 1.04 14.37
CA ALA A 214 0.29 1.39 15.76
C ALA A 214 -0.21 0.18 16.57
N GLY A 215 -1.03 -0.69 15.95
CA GLY A 215 -1.69 -1.79 16.65
C GLY A 215 -0.69 -2.71 17.35
N GLN A 216 0.42 -3.06 16.69
CA GLN A 216 1.34 -4.09 17.20
C GLN A 216 2.82 -3.75 17.05
N THR A 217 3.23 -2.83 16.17
CA THR A 217 4.64 -2.73 15.72
C THR A 217 5.34 -1.44 16.14
N ALA A 218 4.64 -0.30 16.07
CA ALA A 218 5.29 1.00 16.18
C ALA A 218 5.69 1.32 17.61
N THR A 219 6.95 1.73 17.80
CA THR A 219 7.47 2.29 19.05
C THR A 219 7.25 3.79 19.13
N HIS A 220 7.13 4.48 17.99
CA HIS A 220 6.96 5.93 17.90
C HIS A 220 5.87 6.30 16.89
N THR A 221 5.33 7.51 17.01
CA THR A 221 4.47 8.11 15.97
C THR A 221 4.88 9.54 15.70
N VAL A 222 4.70 10.00 14.46
CA VAL A 222 4.49 11.43 14.21
C VAL A 222 3.01 11.70 14.44
N CYS A 223 2.69 12.33 15.57
CA CYS A 223 1.33 12.72 15.94
C CYS A 223 1.01 14.12 15.40
N PHE A 224 -0.15 14.27 14.77
CA PHE A 224 -0.67 15.57 14.35
C PHE A 224 -1.64 16.09 15.41
N ALA A 225 -1.36 17.24 15.99
CA ALA A 225 -2.15 17.81 17.07
C ALA A 225 -2.28 19.32 16.94
N ARG A 226 -3.39 19.88 17.41
CA ARG A 226 -3.61 21.34 17.48
C ARG A 226 -2.70 21.93 18.55
N LEU A 227 -1.87 22.89 18.13
CA LEU A 227 -0.98 23.58 19.04
C LEU A 227 -1.78 24.54 19.93
N VAL A 228 -1.56 24.43 21.25
CA VAL A 228 -2.15 25.32 22.26
C VAL A 228 -1.00 25.97 23.03
N LEU A 229 -0.95 27.30 23.03
CA LEU A 229 0.07 28.07 23.73
C LEU A 229 -0.52 28.75 24.97
N PRO A 230 0.24 28.84 26.07
CA PRO A 230 -0.22 29.54 27.26
C PRO A 230 -0.32 31.04 27.00
N ASN A 231 -1.45 31.64 27.37
CA ASN A 231 -1.75 33.07 27.20
C ASN A 231 -1.85 33.54 25.74
N ASP A 232 -2.13 32.64 24.80
CA ASP A 232 -2.40 32.97 23.41
C ASP A 232 -3.60 32.16 22.91
N ASP A 233 -4.72 32.85 22.71
CA ASP A 233 -5.98 32.27 22.23
C ASP A 233 -6.01 32.10 20.70
N ALA A 234 -4.92 32.45 19.98
CA ALA A 234 -4.85 32.31 18.54
C ALA A 234 -4.79 30.83 18.11
N ASP A 235 -5.47 30.53 16.99
CA ASP A 235 -5.39 29.22 16.36
C ASP A 235 -4.09 29.08 15.55
N HIS A 236 -3.10 28.37 16.12
CA HIS A 236 -1.85 28.04 15.45
C HIS A 236 -1.93 26.78 14.58
N GLY A 237 -3.13 26.22 14.42
CA GLY A 237 -3.43 25.08 13.60
C GLY A 237 -2.77 23.78 14.06
N VAL A 238 -2.76 22.81 13.15
CA VAL A 238 -2.19 21.48 13.39
C VAL A 238 -0.67 21.50 13.14
N GLN A 239 0.06 20.96 14.11
CA GLN A 239 1.51 20.76 14.08
C GLN A 239 1.83 19.27 14.24
N SER A 240 3.07 18.89 13.95
CA SER A 240 3.54 17.50 13.98
C SER A 240 4.58 17.30 15.08
N PHE A 241 4.43 16.20 15.82
CA PHE A 241 5.22 15.90 17.02
C PHE A 241 5.67 14.44 17.01
N ILE A 242 6.92 14.16 17.32
CA ILE A 242 7.40 12.80 17.57
C ILE A 242 6.95 12.39 18.98
N VAL A 243 6.08 11.41 19.08
CA VAL A 243 5.56 10.90 20.36
C VAL A 243 5.98 9.44 20.52
N PRO A 244 6.78 9.11 21.55
CA PRO A 244 7.03 7.73 21.95
C PRO A 244 5.72 7.05 22.34
N LEU A 245 5.47 5.87 21.80
CA LEU A 245 4.27 5.07 22.04
C LEU A 245 4.55 3.90 22.99
N ARG A 246 5.69 3.26 22.81
CA ARG A 246 6.09 2.05 23.53
C ARG A 246 7.53 2.18 24.00
N ASP A 247 7.80 1.57 25.13
CA ASP A 247 9.16 1.32 25.57
C ASP A 247 9.87 0.42 24.55
N VAL A 248 11.09 0.77 24.15
CA VAL A 248 11.78 0.11 23.02
C VAL A 248 12.27 -1.30 23.40
N GLU A 249 12.53 -1.55 24.68
CA GLU A 249 13.04 -2.84 25.16
C GLU A 249 11.90 -3.83 25.46
N THR A 250 10.88 -3.37 26.17
CA THR A 250 9.76 -4.21 26.64
C THR A 250 8.56 -4.20 25.70
N HIS A 251 8.51 -3.25 24.75
CA HIS A 251 7.41 -3.03 23.81
C HIS A 251 6.04 -2.72 24.45
N SER A 252 6.04 -2.44 25.75
CA SER A 252 4.84 -2.06 26.50
C SER A 252 4.47 -0.62 26.20
N PRO A 253 3.17 -0.27 26.07
CA PRO A 253 2.75 1.12 25.94
C PRO A 253 3.27 1.98 27.09
N LEU A 254 3.74 3.18 26.76
CA LEU A 254 4.23 4.13 27.76
C LEU A 254 3.08 4.74 28.59
N SER A 255 3.41 5.31 29.74
CA SER A 255 2.42 5.95 30.62
C SER A 255 1.61 7.00 29.87
N GLY A 256 0.28 6.97 30.04
CA GLY A 256 -0.66 7.85 29.35
C GLY A 256 -0.94 7.47 27.89
N VAL A 257 -0.25 6.47 27.32
CA VAL A 257 -0.50 5.99 25.95
C VAL A 257 -1.40 4.76 25.99
N ARG A 258 -2.58 4.83 25.36
CA ARG A 258 -3.47 3.68 25.17
C ARG A 258 -3.53 3.35 23.68
N ILE A 259 -3.28 2.09 23.35
CA ILE A 259 -3.20 1.60 21.96
C ILE A 259 -3.91 0.27 21.83
N GLY A 260 -4.61 0.07 20.71
CA GLY A 260 -5.16 -1.22 20.34
C GLY A 260 -5.16 -1.47 18.84
N ASP A 261 -5.28 -2.74 18.45
CA ASP A 261 -5.45 -3.16 17.06
C ASP A 261 -6.91 -3.00 16.63
N MET A 262 -7.14 -2.61 15.38
CA MET A 262 -8.50 -2.53 14.81
C MET A 262 -9.08 -3.88 14.39
N GLY A 263 -8.28 -4.95 14.40
CA GLY A 263 -8.67 -6.28 13.99
C GLY A 263 -8.75 -6.47 12.48
N SER A 264 -9.78 -7.20 12.06
CA SER A 264 -10.00 -7.59 10.67
C SER A 264 -10.50 -6.41 9.83
N LYS A 265 -9.96 -6.30 8.61
CA LYS A 265 -10.33 -5.29 7.60
C LYS A 265 -10.85 -5.98 6.33
N MET A 266 -11.45 -5.22 5.41
CA MET A 266 -11.83 -5.77 4.10
C MET A 266 -10.62 -6.34 3.33
N GLY A 267 -9.45 -5.72 3.49
CA GLY A 267 -8.20 -6.14 2.87
C GLY A 267 -7.00 -5.68 3.71
N LEU A 268 -5.79 -5.82 3.17
CA LEU A 268 -4.55 -5.40 3.85
C LEU A 268 -4.40 -6.02 5.25
N GLN A 269 -4.78 -7.29 5.38
CA GLN A 269 -4.78 -7.99 6.66
C GLN A 269 -3.38 -8.14 7.28
N GLY A 270 -2.31 -7.98 6.51
CA GLY A 270 -0.93 -7.94 7.01
C GLY A 270 -0.51 -6.60 7.64
N VAL A 271 -1.35 -5.57 7.58
CA VAL A 271 -1.10 -4.25 8.17
C VAL A 271 -1.85 -4.12 9.50
N ASP A 272 -1.13 -3.81 10.56
CA ASP A 272 -1.60 -3.58 11.91
C ASP A 272 -2.06 -2.15 12.15
N ASN A 273 -3.11 -1.75 11.44
CA ASN A 273 -3.83 -0.52 11.74
C ASN A 273 -4.37 -0.57 13.17
N GLY A 274 -3.95 0.40 13.97
CA GLY A 274 -4.39 0.57 15.34
C GLY A 274 -5.04 1.92 15.57
N TRP A 275 -5.52 2.07 16.80
CA TRP A 275 -5.97 3.32 17.36
C TRP A 275 -5.05 3.76 18.50
N ILE A 276 -4.97 5.07 18.75
CA ILE A 276 -4.11 5.65 19.79
C ILE A 276 -4.88 6.73 20.54
N GLN A 277 -4.87 6.67 21.88
CA GLN A 277 -5.32 7.74 22.76
C GLN A 277 -4.16 8.20 23.64
N PHE A 278 -4.07 9.51 23.84
CA PHE A 278 -3.07 10.16 24.69
C PHE A 278 -3.75 10.77 25.91
N ASP A 279 -3.31 10.38 27.10
CA ASP A 279 -3.74 10.92 28.37
C ASP A 279 -2.60 11.75 28.96
N ASN A 280 -2.60 13.04 28.62
CA ASN A 280 -1.65 14.04 29.10
C ASN A 280 -0.17 13.60 28.97
N VAL A 281 0.18 13.03 27.82
CA VAL A 281 1.52 12.50 27.54
C VAL A 281 2.49 13.65 27.33
N ARG A 282 3.52 13.73 28.17
CA ARG A 282 4.55 14.77 28.11
C ARG A 282 5.68 14.36 27.16
N ILE A 283 6.05 15.27 26.27
CA ILE A 283 7.20 15.15 25.38
C ILE A 283 8.05 16.42 25.44
N PRO A 284 9.37 16.35 25.25
CA PRO A 284 10.22 17.54 25.17
C PRO A 284 9.75 18.51 24.07
N ARG A 285 9.95 19.81 24.24
CA ARG A 285 9.68 20.80 23.17
C ARG A 285 10.39 20.45 21.87
N ALA A 286 11.58 19.86 21.95
CA ALA A 286 12.37 19.43 20.79
C ALA A 286 11.69 18.36 19.93
N ASN A 287 10.66 17.67 20.44
CA ASN A 287 9.92 16.65 19.69
C ASN A 287 8.92 17.25 18.68
N MET A 288 8.65 18.56 18.70
CA MET A 288 7.91 19.24 17.64
C MET A 288 8.78 19.33 16.37
N LEU A 289 8.33 18.80 15.23
CA LEU A 289 9.07 18.88 13.96
C LEU A 289 9.13 20.34 13.49
N ARG A 290 10.32 20.94 13.58
CA ARG A 290 10.44 22.41 13.68
C ARG A 290 11.09 23.11 12.49
N ARG A 291 11.21 22.45 11.34
CA ARG A 291 11.81 23.06 10.13
C ARG A 291 11.04 24.26 9.61
N TYR A 292 9.71 24.26 9.74
CA TYR A 292 8.84 25.29 9.14
C TYR A 292 7.93 26.01 10.14
N ALA A 293 7.79 25.47 11.35
CA ALA A 293 7.04 26.08 12.42
C ALA A 293 7.69 25.67 13.73
N GLN A 294 7.87 26.61 14.66
CA GLN A 294 8.57 26.36 15.90
C GLN A 294 7.97 27.17 17.05
N VAL A 295 8.15 26.66 18.25
CA VAL A 295 7.83 27.34 19.50
C VAL A 295 9.14 27.60 20.24
N SER A 296 9.39 28.86 20.63
CA SER A 296 10.53 29.21 21.46
C SER A 296 10.33 28.70 22.89
N ARG A 297 11.40 28.67 23.68
CA ARG A 297 11.31 28.30 25.11
C ARG A 297 10.35 29.21 25.90
N ASP A 298 10.23 30.47 25.49
CA ASP A 298 9.33 31.45 26.10
C ASP A 298 7.88 31.33 25.59
N GLY A 299 7.58 30.34 24.75
CA GLY A 299 6.23 30.08 24.25
C GLY A 299 5.83 30.89 23.02
N VAL A 300 6.79 31.52 22.33
CA VAL A 300 6.50 32.32 21.12
C VAL A 300 6.49 31.41 19.89
N PHE A 301 5.37 31.39 19.17
CA PHE A 301 5.24 30.64 17.92
C PHE A 301 5.71 31.46 16.71
N SER A 302 6.43 30.80 15.81
CA SER A 302 6.84 31.36 14.51
C SER A 302 6.72 30.31 13.42
N GLN A 303 6.33 30.73 12.21
CA GLN A 303 6.17 29.85 11.06
C GLN A 303 6.63 30.51 9.76
N THR A 304 7.12 29.71 8.81
CA THR A 304 7.50 30.18 7.48
C THR A 304 6.26 30.36 6.59
N GLN A 305 6.31 31.32 5.66
CA GLN A 305 5.21 31.58 4.72
C GLN A 305 4.92 30.38 3.79
N HIS A 306 5.89 29.50 3.56
CA HIS A 306 5.80 28.40 2.60
C HIS A 306 5.34 27.05 3.18
N LYS A 307 4.97 26.98 4.48
CA LYS A 307 4.57 25.72 5.13
C LYS A 307 3.45 24.98 4.37
N ALA A 308 2.45 25.71 3.88
CA ALA A 308 1.34 25.13 3.11
C ALA A 308 1.81 24.47 1.79
N GLN A 309 2.69 25.15 1.04
CA GLN A 309 3.26 24.64 -0.21
C GLN A 309 4.03 23.31 0.00
N LEU A 310 4.75 23.20 1.11
CA LEU A 310 5.58 22.04 1.43
C LEU A 310 4.74 20.84 1.92
N ALA A 311 3.66 21.10 2.67
CA ALA A 311 2.66 20.08 2.96
C ALA A 311 1.98 19.55 1.68
N TYR A 312 1.76 20.40 0.68
CA TYR A 312 1.24 19.97 -0.62
C TYR A 312 2.23 19.08 -1.38
N ALA A 313 3.53 19.43 -1.41
CA ALA A 313 4.55 18.62 -2.09
C ALA A 313 4.58 17.17 -1.58
N ALA A 314 4.56 16.95 -0.26
CA ALA A 314 4.54 15.60 0.32
C ALA A 314 3.27 14.80 -0.07
N LEU A 315 2.11 15.46 -0.15
CA LEU A 315 0.86 14.82 -0.58
C LEU A 315 0.88 14.45 -2.07
N LEU A 316 1.51 15.26 -2.92
CA LEU A 316 1.63 15.00 -4.36
C LEU A 316 2.41 13.72 -4.65
N VAL A 317 3.56 13.55 -4.00
CA VAL A 317 4.40 12.34 -4.14
C VAL A 317 3.62 11.08 -3.79
N ASN A 318 2.92 11.10 -2.64
CA ASN A 318 2.14 9.96 -2.18
C ASN A 318 0.96 9.63 -3.11
N ARG A 319 0.27 10.64 -3.64
CA ARG A 319 -0.80 10.44 -4.64
C ARG A 319 -0.27 9.80 -5.92
N GLY A 320 0.89 10.24 -6.41
CA GLY A 320 1.56 9.65 -7.57
C GLY A 320 1.87 8.16 -7.35
N LYS A 321 2.45 7.81 -6.20
CA LYS A 321 2.73 6.41 -5.83
C LYS A 321 1.48 5.54 -5.78
N ILE A 322 0.37 6.04 -5.21
CA ILE A 322 -0.90 5.31 -5.17
C ILE A 322 -1.42 4.99 -6.57
N VAL A 323 -1.36 5.95 -7.50
CA VAL A 323 -1.84 5.72 -8.88
C VAL A 323 -0.94 4.70 -9.58
N THR A 324 0.39 4.86 -9.51
CA THR A 324 1.35 3.91 -10.10
C THR A 324 1.13 2.48 -9.61
N LEU A 325 0.90 2.32 -8.30
CA LEU A 325 0.59 1.05 -7.67
C LEU A 325 -0.74 0.47 -8.16
N SER A 326 -1.81 1.28 -8.13
CA SER A 326 -3.17 0.86 -8.52
C SER A 326 -3.20 0.36 -9.96
N VAL A 327 -2.52 1.05 -10.87
CA VAL A 327 -2.37 0.62 -12.27
C VAL A 327 -1.62 -0.70 -12.38
N GLY A 328 -0.56 -0.91 -11.58
CA GLY A 328 0.16 -2.20 -11.54
C GLY A 328 -0.72 -3.36 -11.09
N VAL A 329 -1.59 -3.14 -10.10
CA VAL A 329 -2.57 -4.15 -9.65
C VAL A 329 -3.61 -4.45 -10.74
N LEU A 330 -4.08 -3.42 -11.45
CA LEU A 330 -4.98 -3.60 -12.61
C LEU A 330 -4.31 -4.39 -13.74
N GLU A 331 -3.07 -4.06 -14.09
CA GLU A 331 -2.29 -4.78 -15.12
C GLU A 331 -2.13 -6.26 -14.77
N LYS A 332 -1.94 -6.59 -13.48
CA LYS A 332 -1.92 -7.98 -12.99
C LYS A 332 -3.28 -8.67 -13.19
N ALA A 333 -4.38 -8.03 -12.77
CA ALA A 333 -5.72 -8.58 -12.91
C ALA A 333 -6.10 -8.81 -14.39
N LEU A 334 -5.79 -7.83 -15.25
CA LEU A 334 -5.96 -7.91 -16.70
C LEU A 334 -5.15 -9.05 -17.32
N THR A 335 -3.88 -9.18 -16.92
CA THR A 335 -3.02 -10.26 -17.42
C THR A 335 -3.61 -11.63 -17.10
N ILE A 336 -4.17 -11.81 -15.91
CA ILE A 336 -4.87 -13.05 -15.52
C ILE A 336 -6.12 -13.25 -16.38
N ALA A 337 -7.01 -12.26 -16.45
CA ALA A 337 -8.29 -12.39 -17.13
C ALA A 337 -8.12 -12.61 -18.65
N VAL A 338 -7.23 -11.87 -19.31
CA VAL A 338 -6.99 -12.01 -20.75
C VAL A 338 -6.36 -13.36 -21.08
N ARG A 339 -5.37 -13.82 -20.28
CA ARG A 339 -4.77 -15.15 -20.48
C ARG A 339 -5.78 -16.27 -20.23
N TYR A 340 -6.61 -16.13 -19.19
CA TYR A 340 -7.68 -17.08 -18.91
C TYR A 340 -8.69 -17.13 -20.08
N ALA A 341 -9.12 -15.97 -20.59
CA ALA A 341 -10.05 -15.88 -21.71
C ALA A 341 -9.50 -16.47 -23.01
N ALA A 342 -8.18 -16.42 -23.21
CA ALA A 342 -7.51 -16.95 -24.39
C ALA A 342 -7.49 -18.48 -24.47
N VAL A 343 -7.74 -19.18 -23.35
CA VAL A 343 -7.72 -20.66 -23.27
C VAL A 343 -9.02 -21.26 -22.76
N ARG A 344 -9.79 -20.50 -21.96
CA ARG A 344 -11.08 -20.95 -21.48
C ARG A 344 -12.04 -21.03 -22.65
N ARG A 345 -12.62 -22.21 -22.85
CA ARG A 345 -13.69 -22.45 -23.81
C ARG A 345 -15.01 -22.61 -23.08
N GLN A 346 -16.08 -22.07 -23.68
CA GLN A 346 -17.44 -22.27 -23.20
C GLN A 346 -18.42 -21.87 -24.29
N GLY A 347 -19.31 -22.79 -24.63
CA GLY A 347 -20.36 -22.56 -25.62
C GLY A 347 -19.85 -22.55 -27.06
N LEU A 348 -20.80 -22.34 -27.99
CA LEU A 348 -20.57 -22.37 -29.42
C LEU A 348 -20.92 -21.02 -30.04
N GLN A 349 -20.12 -20.55 -31.00
CA GLN A 349 -20.55 -19.46 -31.86
C GLN A 349 -21.63 -19.93 -32.83
N VAL A 350 -22.54 -19.02 -33.17
CA VAL A 350 -23.68 -19.26 -34.08
C VAL A 350 -23.25 -19.87 -35.42
N ASN A 351 -22.02 -19.58 -35.87
CA ASN A 351 -21.46 -20.06 -37.14
C ASN A 351 -20.29 -21.05 -36.96
N SER A 352 -20.22 -21.78 -35.84
CA SER A 352 -19.16 -22.78 -35.65
C SER A 352 -19.28 -23.89 -36.69
N LYS A 353 -18.18 -24.19 -37.39
CA LYS A 353 -18.11 -25.27 -38.38
C LYS A 353 -18.07 -26.65 -37.73
N ASP A 354 -17.62 -26.72 -36.48
CA ASP A 354 -17.55 -27.94 -35.68
C ASP A 354 -18.41 -27.75 -34.41
N PRO A 355 -19.51 -28.51 -34.24
CA PRO A 355 -20.35 -28.42 -33.07
C PRO A 355 -19.71 -29.05 -31.81
N HIS A 356 -18.58 -29.75 -31.95
CA HIS A 356 -17.89 -30.41 -30.84
C HIS A 356 -16.71 -29.61 -30.27
N VAL A 357 -16.35 -28.49 -30.90
CA VAL A 357 -15.26 -27.62 -30.43
C VAL A 357 -15.83 -26.32 -29.90
N GLU A 358 -15.79 -26.18 -28.57
CA GLU A 358 -16.23 -24.96 -27.90
C GLU A 358 -15.35 -23.75 -28.26
N THR A 359 -15.97 -22.57 -28.29
CA THR A 359 -15.30 -21.31 -28.62
C THR A 359 -14.56 -20.75 -27.41
N ARG A 360 -13.38 -20.16 -27.63
CA ARG A 360 -12.62 -19.48 -26.57
C ARG A 360 -13.35 -18.21 -26.16
N LEU A 361 -13.32 -17.89 -24.88
CA LEU A 361 -14.01 -16.70 -24.36
C LEU A 361 -13.54 -15.43 -25.06
N LEU A 362 -12.23 -15.30 -25.31
CA LEU A 362 -11.63 -14.14 -25.97
C LEU A 362 -12.09 -13.94 -27.43
N ASP A 363 -12.66 -14.97 -28.08
CA ASP A 363 -13.19 -14.85 -29.44
C ASP A 363 -14.63 -14.27 -29.47
N TYR A 364 -15.30 -14.13 -28.32
CA TYR A 364 -16.60 -13.46 -28.24
C TYR A 364 -16.44 -11.93 -28.12
N GLN A 365 -17.20 -11.21 -28.95
CA GLN A 365 -17.19 -9.74 -28.96
C GLN A 365 -17.56 -9.15 -27.59
N THR A 366 -18.50 -9.75 -26.87
CA THR A 366 -18.90 -9.30 -25.53
C THR A 366 -17.77 -9.42 -24.51
N HIS A 367 -16.94 -10.46 -24.62
CA HIS A 367 -15.79 -10.67 -23.75
C HIS A 367 -14.66 -9.69 -24.07
N GLN A 368 -14.41 -9.44 -25.36
CA GLN A 368 -13.48 -8.39 -25.81
C GLN A 368 -13.94 -7.01 -25.35
N TYR A 369 -15.23 -6.68 -25.52
CA TYR A 369 -15.79 -5.40 -25.08
C TYR A 369 -15.64 -5.16 -23.58
N ARG A 370 -15.68 -6.22 -22.76
CA ARG A 370 -15.47 -6.13 -21.32
C ARG A 370 -13.99 -5.90 -20.93
N LEU A 371 -13.03 -6.52 -21.63
CA LEU A 371 -11.61 -6.50 -21.23
C LEU A 371 -10.75 -5.49 -22.01
N MET A 372 -10.99 -5.29 -23.30
CA MET A 372 -10.13 -4.44 -24.15
C MET A 372 -10.18 -2.95 -23.77
N PRO A 373 -11.34 -2.35 -23.42
CA PRO A 373 -11.36 -0.97 -22.92
C PRO A 373 -10.60 -0.81 -21.60
N VAL A 374 -10.69 -1.80 -20.70
CA VAL A 374 -9.96 -1.79 -19.43
C VAL A 374 -8.45 -1.90 -19.68
N LEU A 375 -8.03 -2.73 -20.64
CA LEU A 375 -6.64 -2.81 -21.10
C LEU A 375 -6.15 -1.46 -21.63
N ALA A 376 -6.91 -0.82 -22.53
CA ALA A 376 -6.55 0.49 -23.06
C ALA A 376 -6.42 1.56 -21.96
N ARG A 377 -7.34 1.58 -20.97
CA ARG A 377 -7.26 2.46 -19.80
C ARG A 377 -6.01 2.20 -18.96
N ALA A 378 -5.64 0.94 -18.72
CA ALA A 378 -4.42 0.60 -17.98
C ALA A 378 -3.17 1.19 -18.65
N TYR A 379 -3.07 1.08 -19.98
CA TYR A 379 -1.99 1.72 -20.74
C TYR A 379 -2.02 3.24 -20.65
N ALA A 380 -3.20 3.87 -20.79
CA ALA A 380 -3.35 5.31 -20.69
C ALA A 380 -2.89 5.83 -19.31
N TYR A 381 -3.35 5.19 -18.23
CA TYR A 381 -2.94 5.55 -16.87
C TYR A 381 -1.46 5.31 -16.63
N ARG A 382 -0.90 4.22 -17.13
CA ARG A 382 0.54 3.94 -16.99
C ARG A 382 1.38 5.03 -17.66
N LEU A 383 1.01 5.47 -18.86
CA LEU A 383 1.72 6.57 -19.53
C LEU A 383 1.57 7.90 -18.77
N GLN A 384 0.41 8.16 -18.18
CA GLN A 384 0.17 9.34 -17.36
C GLN A 384 0.95 9.31 -16.03
N THR A 385 1.05 8.16 -15.35
CA THR A 385 1.87 8.01 -14.12
C THR A 385 3.33 8.36 -14.37
N ARG A 386 3.85 8.01 -15.55
CA ARG A 386 5.21 8.36 -15.97
C ARG A 386 5.37 9.86 -16.17
N HIS A 387 4.38 10.53 -16.76
CA HIS A 387 4.39 11.98 -16.90
C HIS A 387 4.40 12.67 -15.53
N ILE A 388 3.54 12.24 -14.61
CA ILE A 388 3.49 12.74 -13.24
C ILE A 388 4.81 12.53 -12.50
N THR A 389 5.42 11.35 -12.62
CA THR A 389 6.71 11.06 -11.97
C THR A 389 7.80 12.01 -12.46
N ARG A 390 7.83 12.31 -13.77
CA ARG A 390 8.77 13.29 -14.32
C ARG A 390 8.49 14.70 -13.83
N LEU A 391 7.22 15.09 -13.73
CA LEU A 391 6.85 16.38 -13.14
C LEU A 391 7.38 16.45 -11.70
N LEU A 392 7.09 15.46 -10.85
CA LEU A 392 7.57 15.42 -9.47
C LEU A 392 9.11 15.48 -9.36
N GLN A 393 9.84 14.80 -10.24
CA GLN A 393 11.31 14.91 -10.29
C GLN A 393 11.78 16.31 -10.68
N GLN A 394 11.03 17.03 -11.54
CA GLN A 394 11.31 18.43 -11.84
C GLN A 394 11.04 19.32 -10.61
N PHE A 395 10.00 19.04 -9.81
CA PHE A 395 9.78 19.72 -8.51
C PHE A 395 10.99 19.56 -7.58
N ASP A 396 11.47 18.33 -7.41
CA ASP A 396 12.55 18.05 -6.48
C ASP A 396 13.89 18.67 -6.93
N THR A 397 14.12 18.78 -8.24
CA THR A 397 15.39 19.29 -8.80
C THR A 397 15.42 20.81 -8.97
N GLN A 398 14.28 21.46 -9.22
CA GLN A 398 14.20 22.91 -9.43
C GLN A 398 13.98 23.70 -8.13
N GLY A 399 13.65 23.04 -7.02
CA GLY A 399 13.44 23.70 -5.73
C GLY A 399 12.27 24.70 -5.75
N SER A 400 12.27 25.62 -4.79
CA SER A 400 11.19 26.59 -4.48
C SER A 400 10.85 27.62 -5.58
N ASP A 401 11.40 27.48 -6.79
CA ASP A 401 11.12 28.37 -7.94
C ASP A 401 9.81 28.06 -8.67
N ILE A 402 9.01 27.13 -8.15
CA ILE A 402 7.72 26.80 -8.73
C ILE A 402 6.64 27.70 -8.14
N SER A 403 5.97 28.44 -9.01
CA SER A 403 4.91 29.37 -8.61
C SER A 403 3.81 28.67 -7.82
N GLU A 404 3.23 29.39 -6.87
CA GLU A 404 2.10 28.90 -6.07
C GLU A 404 0.92 28.46 -6.95
N ALA A 405 0.70 29.16 -8.06
CA ALA A 405 -0.31 28.81 -9.05
C ALA A 405 -0.05 27.43 -9.68
N LEU A 406 1.19 27.14 -10.08
CA LEU A 406 1.53 25.84 -10.68
C LEU A 406 1.41 24.70 -9.65
N LEU A 407 1.81 24.94 -8.39
CA LEU A 407 1.60 23.98 -7.30
C LEU A 407 0.12 23.69 -7.07
N ALA A 408 -0.74 24.73 -7.08
CA ALA A 408 -2.17 24.59 -6.93
C ALA A 408 -2.80 23.80 -8.10
N ASP A 409 -2.40 24.08 -9.34
CA ASP A 409 -2.87 23.38 -10.54
C ASP A 409 -2.50 21.89 -10.52
N ILE A 410 -1.27 21.58 -10.11
CA ILE A 410 -0.81 20.20 -9.99
C ILE A 410 -1.53 19.50 -8.85
N HIS A 411 -1.78 20.19 -7.73
CA HIS A 411 -2.59 19.66 -6.66
C HIS A 411 -4.01 19.31 -7.12
N GLY A 412 -4.68 20.22 -7.82
CA GLY A 412 -6.02 19.99 -8.37
C GLY A 412 -6.04 18.81 -9.34
N THR A 413 -5.11 18.81 -10.30
CA THR A 413 -4.98 17.76 -11.32
C THR A 413 -4.70 16.39 -10.69
N MET A 414 -3.75 16.32 -9.75
CA MET A 414 -3.39 15.07 -9.07
C MET A 414 -4.50 14.55 -8.16
N SER A 415 -5.30 15.44 -7.57
CA SER A 415 -6.45 15.04 -6.75
C SER A 415 -7.51 14.34 -7.61
N GLY A 416 -7.89 14.95 -8.73
CA GLY A 416 -8.84 14.35 -9.67
C GLY A 416 -8.27 13.07 -10.30
N PHE A 417 -7.03 13.12 -10.78
CA PHE A 417 -6.38 11.97 -11.42
C PHE A 417 -6.30 10.76 -10.48
N LYS A 418 -5.90 10.97 -9.23
CA LYS A 418 -5.90 9.88 -8.23
C LYS A 418 -7.31 9.31 -8.06
N ALA A 419 -8.33 10.16 -7.88
CA ALA A 419 -9.70 9.71 -7.64
C ALA A 419 -10.21 8.84 -8.79
N PHE A 420 -10.24 9.39 -10.01
CA PHE A 420 -10.73 8.69 -11.21
C PHE A 420 -9.93 7.43 -11.50
N CYS A 421 -8.59 7.49 -11.44
CA CYS A 421 -7.77 6.31 -11.69
C CYS A 421 -8.08 5.19 -10.69
N THR A 422 -8.23 5.50 -9.39
CA THR A 422 -8.53 4.46 -8.40
C THR A 422 -9.94 3.86 -8.56
N TRP A 423 -10.93 4.64 -8.98
CA TRP A 423 -12.27 4.12 -9.28
C TRP A 423 -12.26 3.23 -10.52
N ASP A 424 -11.65 3.70 -11.61
CA ASP A 424 -11.53 2.91 -12.84
C ASP A 424 -10.74 1.62 -12.64
N VAL A 425 -9.69 1.65 -11.80
CA VAL A 425 -8.94 0.45 -11.40
C VAL A 425 -9.83 -0.53 -10.64
N GLN A 426 -10.63 -0.04 -9.68
CA GLN A 426 -11.54 -0.88 -8.91
C GLN A 426 -12.55 -1.57 -9.85
N GLU A 427 -13.22 -0.81 -10.71
CA GLU A 427 -14.16 -1.33 -11.71
C GLU A 427 -13.49 -2.32 -12.67
N GLY A 428 -12.28 -1.98 -13.13
CA GLY A 428 -11.50 -2.83 -14.03
C GLY A 428 -11.10 -4.16 -13.41
N ILE A 429 -10.68 -4.17 -12.13
CA ILE A 429 -10.35 -5.40 -11.41
C ILE A 429 -11.60 -6.27 -11.24
N ASP A 430 -12.75 -5.69 -10.91
CA ASP A 430 -13.99 -6.45 -10.78
C ASP A 430 -14.47 -7.00 -12.14
N ALA A 431 -14.33 -6.24 -13.22
CA ALA A 431 -14.59 -6.71 -14.58
C ALA A 431 -13.66 -7.88 -14.96
N CYS A 432 -12.37 -7.82 -14.60
CA CYS A 432 -11.43 -8.92 -14.79
C CYS A 432 -11.85 -10.17 -14.02
N ARG A 433 -12.23 -10.01 -12.74
CA ARG A 433 -12.71 -11.09 -11.88
C ARG A 433 -13.95 -11.76 -12.46
N GLN A 434 -14.96 -10.98 -12.84
CA GLN A 434 -16.19 -11.50 -13.45
C GLN A 434 -15.94 -12.19 -14.79
N SER A 435 -14.95 -11.75 -15.57
CA SER A 435 -14.57 -12.36 -16.85
C SER A 435 -13.97 -13.76 -16.68
N CYS A 436 -13.47 -14.09 -15.49
CA CYS A 436 -13.02 -15.45 -15.15
C CYS A 436 -14.17 -16.39 -14.73
N GLY A 437 -15.43 -15.91 -14.69
CA GLY A 437 -16.58 -16.69 -14.26
C GLY A 437 -16.46 -17.17 -12.80
N GLY A 438 -16.96 -18.37 -12.50
CA GLY A 438 -16.87 -18.95 -11.14
C GLY A 438 -15.43 -19.05 -10.63
N ASN A 439 -14.46 -19.35 -11.50
CA ASN A 439 -13.04 -19.41 -11.14
C ASN A 439 -12.47 -18.07 -10.68
N GLY A 440 -13.09 -16.94 -11.07
CA GLY A 440 -12.73 -15.62 -10.57
C GLY A 440 -13.09 -15.38 -9.10
N THR A 441 -13.93 -16.22 -8.50
CA THR A 441 -14.29 -16.12 -7.07
C THR A 441 -13.38 -16.94 -6.16
N ALA A 442 -12.62 -17.87 -6.73
CA ALA A 442 -11.70 -18.69 -5.97
C ALA A 442 -10.43 -17.90 -5.62
N SER A 443 -9.97 -18.02 -4.37
CA SER A 443 -8.62 -17.64 -3.92
C SER A 443 -7.52 -18.58 -4.47
N THR A 444 -7.90 -19.51 -5.35
CA THR A 444 -7.20 -20.62 -6.02
C THR A 444 -6.99 -21.91 -5.21
N ARG A 445 -7.73 -22.95 -5.63
CA ARG A 445 -7.23 -24.20 -6.23
C ARG A 445 -8.35 -24.80 -7.10
N ALA A 446 -8.02 -25.19 -8.33
CA ALA A 446 -8.59 -26.34 -9.03
C ALA A 446 -7.40 -27.09 -9.65
#